data_AF-A0A0X8JUA8-F1
#
_entry.id   AF-A0A0X8JUA8-F1
#
_cell.length_a   1.000
_cell.length_b   1.000
_cell.length_c   1.000
_cell.angle_alpha   90.00
_cell.angle_beta   90.00
_cell.angle_gamma   90.00
#
_symmetry.space_group_name_H-M   'P 1'
#
loop_
_entity.id
_entity.type
_entity.pdbx_description
1 polymer ?
#
loop_
_entity_poly.entity_id
_entity_poly.type
_entity_poly.pdbx_seq_one_letter_code
_entity_poly.pdbx_strand_id
1 'polypeptide(L)'
;MEQQKSQEEFENTRFNDVPKIDKNSNFDDKNSKKFLINEIDIEDKDKLLSKKEKKNILKKYEYLEMGNSDIQNILVEITNKLVSKGYITSIATVSDKNDLTTGTLNLKVVAGKIEDVRINSGNGLDKYKEFFMFPKNRGKVLNIRDLDTATDNFTYLKLLNLLKIIIKVWKG
;
A
#
# COMPACT_ATOMS: atom_id res chain seq x y z
N MET A 1 -30.96 -10.39 10.74
CA MET A 1 -30.68 -9.05 10.19
C MET A 1 -29.26 -8.58 10.47
N GLU A 2 -28.73 -8.71 11.69
CA GLU A 2 -27.35 -8.25 12.01
C GLU A 2 -26.24 -9.02 11.27
N GLN A 3 -26.38 -10.33 11.05
CA GLN A 3 -25.39 -11.13 10.30
C GLN A 3 -25.29 -10.74 8.81
N GLN A 4 -26.41 -10.36 8.16
CA GLN A 4 -26.41 -9.88 6.78
C GLN A 4 -25.78 -8.49 6.67
N LYS A 5 -26.08 -7.59 7.62
CA LYS A 5 -25.44 -6.26 7.69
C LYS A 5 -23.92 -6.34 7.86
N SER A 6 -23.44 -7.28 8.69
CA SER A 6 -22.00 -7.48 8.89
C SER A 6 -21.29 -8.14 7.70
N GLN A 7 -22.02 -8.92 6.88
CA GLN A 7 -21.51 -9.45 5.61
C GLN A 7 -21.46 -8.36 4.53
N GLU A 8 -22.47 -7.51 4.43
CA GLU A 8 -22.49 -6.36 3.50
C GLU A 8 -21.40 -5.33 3.83
N GLU A 9 -21.19 -5.03 5.11
CA GLU A 9 -20.07 -4.17 5.55
C GLU A 9 -18.70 -4.81 5.21
N PHE A 10 -18.57 -6.14 5.29
CA PHE A 10 -17.33 -6.84 4.97
C PHE A 10 -17.07 -6.92 3.45
N GLU A 11 -18.10 -7.15 2.65
CA GLU A 11 -18.05 -7.07 1.19
C GLU A 11 -17.65 -5.65 0.73
N ASN A 12 -18.13 -4.61 1.42
CA ASN A 12 -17.76 -3.21 1.17
C ASN A 12 -16.35 -2.84 1.67
N THR A 13 -15.73 -3.67 2.52
CA THR A 13 -14.30 -3.54 2.90
C THR A 13 -13.36 -4.35 2.00
N ARG A 14 -13.86 -5.05 0.97
CA ARG A 14 -12.98 -5.47 -0.13
C ARG A 14 -12.25 -4.22 -0.59
N PHE A 15 -10.93 -4.27 -0.57
CA PHE A 15 -10.03 -3.19 -0.97
C PHE A 15 -10.27 -2.80 -2.44
N ASN A 16 -11.40 -2.17 -2.72
CA ASN A 16 -11.74 -1.56 -4.00
C ASN A 16 -10.96 -0.25 -4.20
N ASP A 17 -10.28 0.22 -3.15
CA ASP A 17 -9.34 1.35 -3.16
C ASP A 17 -7.87 0.92 -3.26
N VAL A 18 -7.57 -0.35 -3.58
CA VAL A 18 -6.37 -0.57 -4.39
C VAL A 18 -6.69 0.13 -5.71
N PRO A 19 -5.88 1.09 -6.19
CA PRO A 19 -6.10 1.66 -7.51
C PRO A 19 -6.27 0.51 -8.50
N LYS A 20 -7.50 0.28 -8.97
CA LYS A 20 -7.75 -0.60 -10.11
C LYS A 20 -7.14 0.13 -11.29
N ILE A 21 -5.86 -0.12 -11.51
CA ILE A 21 -5.17 0.38 -12.69
C ILE A 21 -5.73 -0.44 -13.84
N ASP A 22 -6.69 0.17 -14.54
CA ASP A 22 -7.26 -0.38 -15.76
C ASP A 22 -6.14 -0.56 -16.79
N LYS A 23 -5.69 -1.81 -16.92
CA LYS A 23 -4.73 -2.25 -17.94
C LYS A 23 -5.23 -2.07 -19.39
N ASN A 24 -6.47 -1.61 -19.57
CA ASN A 24 -7.14 -1.38 -20.85
C ASN A 24 -7.38 0.11 -21.16
N SER A 25 -6.70 1.02 -20.47
CA SER A 25 -6.61 2.39 -20.98
C SER A 25 -5.67 2.38 -22.19
N ASN A 26 -6.24 2.30 -23.39
CA ASN A 26 -5.56 2.73 -24.61
C ASN A 26 -5.23 4.22 -24.45
N PHE A 27 -4.12 4.52 -23.78
CA PHE A 27 -3.53 5.84 -23.80
C PHE A 27 -2.89 6.00 -25.18
N ASP A 28 -3.63 6.61 -26.10
CA ASP A 28 -3.13 7.03 -27.40
C ASP A 28 -1.97 8.03 -27.20
N ASP A 29 -0.76 7.49 -27.08
CA ASP A 29 0.47 8.23 -26.75
C ASP A 29 1.05 9.02 -27.94
N LYS A 30 0.32 9.05 -29.06
CA LYS A 30 0.76 9.72 -30.30
C LYS A 30 0.66 11.24 -30.22
N ASN A 31 -0.08 11.80 -29.26
CA ASN A 31 -0.30 13.24 -29.09
C ASN A 31 -0.11 13.74 -27.64
N SER A 32 0.44 12.92 -26.75
CA SER A 32 0.69 13.31 -25.35
C SER A 32 1.98 14.13 -25.24
N LYS A 33 1.97 15.16 -24.37
CA LYS A 33 3.17 15.96 -24.08
C LYS A 33 4.19 15.07 -23.38
N LYS A 34 5.36 14.89 -23.99
CA LYS A 34 6.50 14.16 -23.41
C LYS A 34 7.50 15.11 -22.79
N PHE A 35 8.19 14.62 -21.76
CA PHE A 35 9.26 15.35 -21.09
C PHE A 35 10.52 14.48 -21.09
N LEU A 36 11.65 15.10 -21.39
CA LEU A 36 12.94 14.45 -21.21
C LEU A 36 13.24 14.38 -19.72
N ILE A 37 13.34 13.15 -19.19
CA ILE A 37 13.64 12.93 -17.76
C ILE A 37 15.08 12.42 -17.66
N ASN A 38 15.92 13.22 -17.02
CA ASN A 38 17.33 12.93 -16.78
C ASN A 38 17.54 12.17 -15.47
N GLU A 39 16.70 12.45 -14.47
CA GLU A 39 16.82 11.87 -13.13
C GLU A 39 15.44 11.50 -12.58
N ILE A 40 15.39 10.43 -11.79
CA ILE A 40 14.20 10.03 -11.06
C ILE A 40 14.57 9.91 -9.58
N ASP A 41 13.90 10.69 -8.74
CA ASP A 41 14.02 10.57 -7.28
C ASP A 41 12.78 9.91 -6.68
N ILE A 42 12.99 9.14 -5.61
CA ILE A 42 11.92 8.52 -4.83
C ILE A 42 12.13 8.82 -3.36
N GLU A 43 11.32 9.73 -2.83
CA GLU A 43 11.20 9.97 -1.40
C GLU A 43 10.50 8.78 -0.73
N ASP A 44 11.16 8.16 0.25
CA ASP A 44 10.61 7.03 1.02
C ASP A 44 10.97 7.21 2.49
N LYS A 45 10.13 7.99 3.20
CA LYS A 45 10.37 8.38 4.60
C LYS A 45 10.46 7.18 5.53
N ASP A 46 9.61 6.19 5.30
CA ASP A 46 9.53 4.97 6.12
C ASP A 46 10.51 3.86 5.64
N LYS A 47 11.31 4.12 4.60
CA LYS A 47 12.36 3.24 4.07
C LYS A 47 11.85 1.84 3.68
N LEU A 48 10.67 1.77 3.08
CA LEU A 48 10.03 0.52 2.65
C LEU A 48 10.80 -0.18 1.53
N LEU A 49 11.55 0.58 0.72
CA LEU A 49 12.38 0.10 -0.38
C LEU A 49 13.87 0.34 -0.10
N SER A 50 14.67 -0.70 -0.34
CA SER A 50 16.13 -0.58 -0.27
C SER A 50 16.67 0.21 -1.46
N LYS A 51 17.86 0.81 -1.31
CA LYS A 51 18.56 1.51 -2.40
C LYS A 51 18.72 0.66 -3.66
N LYS A 52 19.00 -0.64 -3.50
CA LYS A 52 19.15 -1.59 -4.61
C LYS A 52 17.83 -1.82 -5.34
N GLU A 53 16.72 -1.93 -4.61
CA GLU A 53 15.39 -2.11 -5.20
C GLU A 53 14.97 -0.88 -6.00
N LYS A 54 15.16 0.32 -5.42
CA LYS A 54 14.91 1.58 -6.14
C LYS A 54 15.72 1.65 -7.44
N LYS A 55 17.03 1.44 -7.35
CA LYS A 55 17.93 1.44 -8.53
C LYS A 55 17.52 0.42 -9.59
N ASN A 56 17.11 -0.78 -9.19
CA ASN A 56 16.71 -1.84 -10.12
C ASN A 56 15.44 -1.51 -10.91
N ILE A 57 14.50 -0.78 -10.30
CA ILE A 57 13.29 -0.31 -10.96
C ILE A 57 13.64 0.88 -11.86
N LEU A 58 14.32 1.90 -11.31
CA LEU A 58 14.55 3.18 -11.97
C LEU A 58 15.48 3.10 -13.19
N LYS A 59 16.47 2.21 -13.19
CA LYS A 59 17.41 2.04 -14.32
C LYS A 59 16.74 1.76 -15.67
N LYS A 60 15.49 1.30 -15.69
CA LYS A 60 14.72 1.03 -16.92
C LYS A 60 14.18 2.31 -17.56
N TYR A 61 14.19 3.40 -16.82
CA TYR A 61 13.50 4.65 -17.14
C TYR A 61 14.44 5.87 -17.17
N GLU A 62 15.74 5.65 -17.01
CA GLU A 62 16.75 6.71 -17.08
C GLU A 62 16.93 7.19 -18.54
N TYR A 63 17.05 8.51 -18.74
CA TYR A 63 17.31 9.15 -20.03
C TYR A 63 16.26 8.87 -21.13
N LEU A 64 14.99 8.73 -20.73
CA LEU A 64 13.88 8.54 -21.67
C LEU A 64 13.01 9.79 -21.77
N GLU A 65 12.47 10.03 -22.95
CA GLU A 65 11.32 10.91 -23.11
C GLU A 65 10.08 10.18 -22.62
N MET A 66 9.51 10.65 -21.51
CA MET A 66 8.39 9.99 -20.84
C MET A 66 7.11 10.79 -20.98
N GLY A 67 6.03 10.06 -21.29
CA GLY A 67 4.66 10.53 -21.21
C GLY A 67 3.99 10.12 -19.90
N ASN A 68 2.69 10.39 -19.80
CA ASN A 68 1.89 10.02 -18.63
C ASN A 68 1.83 8.50 -18.42
N SER A 69 1.73 7.73 -19.50
CA SER A 69 1.75 6.26 -19.52
C SER A 69 3.02 5.70 -18.87
N ASP A 70 4.19 6.23 -19.23
CA ASP A 70 5.48 5.82 -18.70
C ASP A 70 5.59 6.10 -17.20
N ILE A 71 5.20 7.30 -16.77
CA ILE A 71 5.19 7.69 -15.35
C ILE A 71 4.26 6.76 -14.56
N GLN A 72 3.06 6.46 -15.09
CA GLN A 72 2.15 5.52 -14.46
C GLN A 72 2.78 4.12 -14.34
N ASN A 73 3.43 3.63 -15.38
CA ASN A 73 4.12 2.32 -15.34
C ASN A 73 5.18 2.25 -14.24
N ILE A 74 5.95 3.33 -14.03
CA ILE A 74 6.91 3.42 -12.93
C ILE A 74 6.19 3.30 -11.57
N LEU A 75 5.12 4.08 -11.37
CA LEU A 75 4.34 4.05 -10.13
C LEU A 75 3.76 2.66 -9.85
N VAL A 76 3.27 1.98 -10.89
CA VAL A 76 2.77 0.60 -10.80
C VAL A 76 3.89 -0.36 -10.42
N GLU A 77 5.06 -0.26 -11.04
CA GLU A 77 6.19 -1.15 -10.71
C GLU A 77 6.66 -0.96 -9.27
N ILE A 78 6.77 0.28 -8.80
CA ILE A 78 7.13 0.58 -7.40
C ILE A 78 6.04 0.05 -6.44
N THR A 79 4.77 0.28 -6.76
CA THR A 79 3.65 -0.20 -5.92
C THR A 79 3.59 -1.71 -5.86
N ASN A 80 3.76 -2.41 -6.98
CA ASN A 80 3.84 -3.87 -7.03
C ASN A 80 5.02 -4.40 -6.21
N LYS A 81 6.15 -3.68 -6.21
CA LYS A 81 7.29 -4.03 -5.37
C LYS A 81 6.99 -3.86 -3.88
N LEU A 82 6.22 -2.85 -3.47
CA LEU A 82 5.75 -2.68 -2.10
C LEU A 82 4.82 -3.82 -1.68
N VAL A 83 3.84 -4.16 -2.54
CA VAL A 83 2.92 -5.29 -2.34
C VAL A 83 3.68 -6.61 -2.21
N SER A 84 4.66 -6.86 -3.08
CA SER A 84 5.50 -8.07 -3.01
C SER A 84 6.36 -8.13 -1.74
N LYS A 85 6.47 -7.03 -0.98
CA LYS A 85 7.14 -6.97 0.33
C LYS A 85 6.18 -7.03 1.52
N GLY A 86 4.87 -7.15 1.25
CA GLY A 86 3.81 -7.22 2.25
C GLY A 86 3.20 -5.87 2.64
N TYR A 87 3.65 -4.76 2.05
CA TYR A 87 3.12 -3.42 2.31
C TYR A 87 1.89 -3.13 1.44
N ILE A 88 0.83 -3.93 1.62
CA ILE A 88 -0.34 -3.94 0.73
C ILE A 88 -1.18 -2.65 0.76
N THR A 89 -0.99 -1.80 1.78
CA THR A 89 -1.68 -0.51 1.91
C THR A 89 -0.78 0.69 1.61
N SER A 90 0.47 0.45 1.21
CA SER A 90 1.42 1.50 0.80
C SER A 90 1.45 1.63 -0.73
N ILE A 91 1.57 2.85 -1.23
CA ILE A 91 1.56 3.14 -2.67
C ILE A 91 2.67 4.11 -3.05
N ALA A 92 3.07 4.10 -4.33
CA ALA A 92 3.89 5.16 -4.91
C ALA A 92 3.02 6.20 -5.60
N THR A 93 3.36 7.47 -5.45
CA THR A 93 2.68 8.60 -6.12
C THR A 93 3.69 9.64 -6.60
N VAL A 94 3.24 10.55 -7.47
CA VAL A 94 4.03 11.73 -7.82
C VAL A 94 4.15 12.65 -6.59
N SER A 95 5.34 13.18 -6.35
CA SER A 95 5.57 14.12 -5.25
C SER A 95 4.89 15.45 -5.51
N ASP A 96 4.41 16.12 -4.46
CA ASP A 96 3.79 17.45 -4.59
C ASP A 96 4.81 18.51 -5.06
N LYS A 97 6.10 18.19 -4.96
CA LYS A 97 7.23 19.02 -5.42
C LYS A 97 7.65 18.70 -6.85
N ASN A 98 6.94 17.82 -7.55
CA ASN A 98 7.34 17.39 -8.88
C ASN A 98 7.13 18.48 -9.92
N ASP A 99 8.19 18.79 -10.66
CA ASP A 99 8.16 19.66 -11.82
C ASP A 99 8.96 19.01 -12.96
N LEU A 100 8.23 18.45 -13.94
CA LEU A 100 8.84 17.76 -15.09
C LEU A 100 9.66 18.68 -15.99
N THR A 101 9.49 20.01 -15.90
CA THR A 101 10.29 20.96 -16.69
C THR A 101 11.74 21.04 -16.23
N THR A 102 12.02 20.62 -14.99
CA THR A 102 13.38 20.53 -14.43
C THR A 102 14.18 19.35 -14.99
N GLY A 103 13.51 18.41 -15.67
CA GLY A 103 14.10 17.14 -16.10
C GLY A 103 14.24 16.11 -14.99
N THR A 104 13.70 16.38 -13.78
CA THR A 104 13.70 15.43 -12.66
C THR A 104 12.28 14.99 -12.32
N LEU A 105 12.01 13.68 -12.42
CA LEU A 105 10.77 13.08 -11.95
C LEU A 105 10.88 12.79 -10.45
N ASN A 106 10.12 13.53 -9.64
CA ASN A 106 10.10 13.38 -8.19
C ASN A 106 8.89 12.54 -7.77
N LEU A 107 9.15 11.37 -7.22
CA LEU A 107 8.15 10.43 -6.72
C LEU A 107 8.22 10.36 -5.19
N LYS A 108 7.12 9.91 -4.56
CA LYS A 108 7.08 9.62 -3.13
C LYS A 108 6.38 8.30 -2.85
N VAL A 109 6.82 7.60 -1.82
CA VAL A 109 6.12 6.46 -1.23
C VAL A 109 5.25 6.96 -0.09
N VAL A 110 3.95 6.69 -0.18
CA VAL A 110 2.97 6.98 0.86
C VAL A 110 2.69 5.68 1.60
N ALA A 111 3.18 5.60 2.84
CA ALA A 111 3.04 4.41 3.66
C ALA A 111 1.63 4.32 4.28
N GLY A 112 1.00 3.15 4.16
CA GLY A 112 -0.22 2.83 4.89
C GLY A 112 0.10 2.50 6.34
N LYS A 113 -0.35 3.33 7.27
CA LYS A 113 -0.07 3.18 8.71
C LYS A 113 -1.31 2.72 9.46
N ILE A 114 -1.10 1.87 10.47
CA ILE A 114 -2.18 1.33 11.30
C ILE A 114 -2.77 2.47 12.15
N GLU A 115 -4.04 2.79 11.94
CA GLU A 115 -4.78 3.77 12.73
C GLU A 115 -5.45 3.11 13.94
N ASP A 116 -6.12 1.98 13.68
CA ASP A 116 -6.90 1.20 14.65
C ASP A 116 -6.87 -0.28 14.23
N VAL A 117 -6.96 -1.18 15.19
CA VAL A 117 -7.20 -2.63 14.94
C VAL A 117 -8.56 -2.94 15.59
N ARG A 118 -9.26 -4.03 15.29
CA ARG A 118 -10.46 -4.52 16.04
C ARG A 118 -10.52 -6.03 15.89
N ILE A 119 -10.88 -6.76 16.94
CA ILE A 119 -10.98 -8.22 16.99
C ILE A 119 -12.43 -8.60 17.36
N ASN A 120 -13.09 -9.37 16.48
CA ASN A 120 -14.42 -9.95 16.68
C ASN A 120 -15.49 -8.93 17.09
N SER A 121 -16.39 -9.32 18.02
CA SER A 121 -17.56 -8.55 18.47
C SER A 121 -17.34 -7.84 19.82
N GLY A 122 -16.10 -7.77 20.31
CA GLY A 122 -15.75 -7.03 21.53
C GLY A 122 -16.21 -7.66 22.83
N ASN A 123 -16.23 -9.00 22.93
CA ASN A 123 -16.41 -9.67 24.23
C ASN A 123 -15.20 -9.38 25.15
N GLY A 124 -15.31 -9.70 26.44
CA GLY A 124 -14.28 -9.37 27.42
C GLY A 124 -12.88 -9.88 27.04
N LEU A 125 -12.77 -11.11 26.53
CA LEU A 125 -11.50 -11.71 26.10
C LEU A 125 -10.96 -11.06 24.82
N ASP A 126 -11.83 -10.66 23.89
CA ASP A 126 -11.44 -9.94 22.68
C ASP A 126 -10.83 -8.58 23.04
N LYS A 127 -11.49 -7.80 23.91
CA LYS A 127 -10.98 -6.50 24.38
C LYS A 127 -9.62 -6.61 25.09
N TYR A 128 -9.40 -7.70 25.84
CA TYR A 128 -8.09 -7.97 26.43
C TYR A 128 -7.01 -8.23 25.35
N LYS A 129 -7.30 -9.05 24.34
CA LYS A 129 -6.37 -9.29 23.21
C LYS A 129 -6.09 -8.00 22.44
N GLU A 130 -7.12 -7.19 22.19
CA GLU A 130 -7.00 -5.88 21.56
C GLU A 130 -6.05 -4.96 22.35
N PHE A 131 -6.28 -4.84 23.66
CA PHE A 131 -5.47 -4.00 24.54
C PHE A 131 -3.97 -4.33 24.51
N PHE A 132 -3.60 -5.61 24.38
CA PHE A 132 -2.19 -6.00 24.30
C PHE A 132 -1.57 -5.83 22.89
N MET A 133 -2.35 -5.96 21.83
CA MET A 133 -1.85 -5.90 20.45
C MET A 133 -1.79 -4.48 19.88
N PHE A 134 -2.69 -3.59 20.30
CA PHE A 134 -2.92 -2.32 19.60
C PHE A 134 -1.95 -1.19 19.97
N PRO A 135 -1.66 -0.91 21.26
CA PRO A 135 -0.78 0.20 21.63
C PRO A 135 0.61 0.05 21.02
N LYS A 136 1.04 -1.20 20.80
CA LYS A 136 2.33 -1.51 20.16
C LYS A 136 2.35 -1.25 18.66
N ASN A 137 1.21 -1.16 17.99
CA ASN A 137 1.14 -1.18 16.52
C ASN A 137 0.53 0.08 15.91
N ARG A 138 -0.17 0.91 16.68
CA ARG A 138 -0.69 2.20 16.20
C ARG A 138 0.44 3.08 15.67
N GLY A 139 0.24 3.65 14.48
CA GLY A 139 1.20 4.50 13.78
C GLY A 139 2.33 3.74 13.06
N LYS A 140 2.45 2.42 13.23
CA LYS A 140 3.40 1.62 12.44
C LYS A 140 2.90 1.42 11.03
N VAL A 141 3.83 1.26 10.09
CA VAL A 141 3.51 0.85 8.72
C VAL A 141 2.95 -0.57 8.75
N LEU A 142 1.84 -0.79 8.07
CA LEU A 142 1.22 -2.11 7.97
C LEU A 142 2.03 -3.00 7.03
N ASN A 143 2.50 -4.14 7.54
CA ASN A 143 3.00 -5.25 6.73
C ASN A 143 2.19 -6.51 7.02
N ILE A 144 1.63 -7.12 5.98
CA ILE A 144 0.80 -8.33 6.13
C ILE A 144 1.59 -9.51 6.72
N ARG A 145 2.91 -9.58 6.49
CA ARG A 145 3.76 -10.68 6.99
C ARG A 145 3.92 -10.66 8.51
N ASP A 146 3.82 -9.47 9.10
CA ASP A 146 3.83 -9.31 10.55
C ASP A 146 2.51 -9.83 11.15
N LEU A 147 1.43 -9.81 10.36
CA LEU A 147 0.14 -10.40 10.76
C LEU A 147 0.14 -11.91 10.64
N ASP A 148 0.73 -12.48 9.58
CA ASP A 148 0.81 -13.94 9.39
C ASP A 148 1.49 -14.62 10.58
N THR A 149 2.58 -14.03 11.07
CA THR A 149 3.31 -14.53 12.26
C THR A 149 2.49 -14.36 13.55
N ALA A 150 1.70 -13.28 13.64
CA ALA A 150 0.80 -13.08 14.77
C ALA A 150 -0.32 -14.13 14.77
N THR A 151 -0.94 -14.40 13.62
CA THR A 151 -2.01 -15.40 13.48
C THR A 151 -1.53 -16.82 13.72
N ASP A 152 -0.29 -17.17 13.34
CA ASP A 152 0.30 -18.47 13.65
C ASP A 152 0.43 -18.69 15.17
N ASN A 153 0.82 -17.64 15.92
CA ASN A 153 0.88 -17.70 17.39
C ASN A 153 -0.51 -17.86 18.05
N PHE A 154 -1.59 -17.37 17.42
CA PHE A 154 -2.96 -17.59 17.92
C PHE A 154 -3.58 -18.91 17.48
N THR A 155 -3.04 -19.54 16.43
CA THR A 155 -3.53 -20.82 15.89
C THR A 155 -3.25 -22.00 16.84
N TYR A 156 -2.38 -21.82 17.85
CA TYR A 156 -2.17 -22.79 18.92
C TYR A 156 -3.36 -22.98 19.86
N LEU A 157 -4.34 -22.07 19.87
CA LEU A 157 -5.59 -22.22 20.61
C LEU A 157 -6.73 -22.60 19.66
N LYS A 158 -6.70 -23.85 19.19
CA LYS A 158 -7.73 -24.49 18.36
C LYS A 158 -9.06 -24.58 19.12
N LEU A 159 -9.84 -23.50 19.12
CA LEU A 159 -11.26 -23.48 19.45
C LEU A 159 -12.00 -22.68 18.36
N LEU A 160 -13.04 -23.31 17.82
CA LEU A 160 -13.73 -23.00 16.56
C LEU A 160 -14.27 -21.55 16.44
N ASN A 161 -14.31 -21.12 15.17
CA ASN A 161 -15.05 -20.00 14.55
C ASN A 161 -14.38 -18.61 14.47
N LEU A 162 -14.05 -18.23 13.22
CA LEU A 162 -13.96 -16.89 12.64
C LEU A 162 -13.37 -15.79 13.55
N LEU A 163 -12.05 -15.80 13.74
CA LEU A 163 -11.32 -14.61 14.18
C LEU A 163 -11.40 -13.54 13.08
N LYS A 164 -12.23 -12.52 13.28
CA LYS A 164 -12.33 -11.36 12.39
C LYS A 164 -11.43 -10.25 12.93
N ILE A 165 -10.38 -9.91 12.19
CA ILE A 165 -9.52 -8.76 12.49
C ILE A 165 -9.82 -7.66 11.47
N ILE A 166 -10.22 -6.49 11.95
CA ILE A 166 -10.43 -5.29 11.13
C ILE A 166 -9.28 -4.32 11.42
N ILE A 167 -8.56 -3.90 10.39
CA ILE A 167 -7.46 -2.94 10.53
C ILE A 167 -7.85 -1.67 9.79
N LYS A 168 -8.00 -0.57 10.52
CA LYS A 168 -8.16 0.76 9.94
C LYS A 168 -6.79 1.33 9.62
N VAL A 169 -6.62 1.84 8.41
CA VAL A 169 -5.35 2.36 7.90
C VAL A 169 -5.53 3.80 7.45
N TRP A 170 -4.53 4.63 7.72
CA TRP A 170 -4.46 5.99 7.22
C TRP A 170 -3.17 6.19 6.40
N LYS A 171 -3.24 7.13 5.44
CA LYS A 171 -2.14 7.54 4.58
C LYS A 171 -1.88 9.02 4.88
N GLY A 172 -0.62 9.34 5.19
CA GLY A 172 -0.17 10.71 5.49
C GLY A 172 0.30 11.47 4.26
#